data_AF-A0A382UGG6-F1
#
_entry.id   AF-A0A382UGG6-F1
#
_cell.length_a   1.000
_cell.length_b   1.000
_cell.length_c   1.000
_cell.angle_alpha   90.00
_cell.angle_beta   90.00
_cell.angle_gamma   90.00
#
_symmetry.space_group_name_H-M   'P 1'
#
loop_
_entity.id
_entity.type
_entity.pdbx_description
1 polymer ?
#
loop_
_entity_poly.entity_id
_entity_poly.type
_entity_poly.pdbx_seq_one_letter_code
_entity_poly.pdbx_strand_id
1 'polypeptide(L)' 'METTSKNIVLVGPMGSGKTTVGRRLAHELNQDFFDTDHEIIDKTGVTIDHIFDIEGEEGFRERESKILENLCQMS' A
#
# COMPACT_ATOMS: atom_id res chain seq x y z
N MET A 1 -14.61 24.56 7.88
CA MET A 1 -13.40 23.97 8.46
C MET A 1 -12.77 23.16 7.36
N GLU A 2 -11.64 23.59 6.79
CA GLU A 2 -10.88 22.75 5.88
C GLU A 2 -10.20 21.67 6.72
N THR A 3 -10.83 20.49 6.79
CA THR A 3 -10.11 19.28 7.17
C THR A 3 -9.13 19.00 6.04
N THR A 4 -7.85 19.31 6.27
CA THR A 4 -6.77 18.79 5.45
C THR A 4 -6.89 17.27 5.49
N SER A 5 -7.42 16.67 4.43
CA SER A 5 -7.49 15.22 4.27
C SER A 5 -6.06 14.72 4.28
N LYS A 6 -5.65 14.07 5.37
CA LYS A 6 -4.31 13.52 5.53
C LYS A 6 -4.36 12.02 5.34
N ASN A 7 -3.37 11.51 4.63
CA ASN A 7 -3.20 10.07 4.45
C ASN A 7 -2.95 9.39 5.80
N ILE A 8 -3.63 8.28 6.04
CA ILE A 8 -3.43 7.42 7.20
C ILE A 8 -2.64 6.20 6.75
N VAL A 9 -1.44 6.00 7.31
CA VAL A 9 -0.56 4.88 6.97
C VAL A 9 -0.58 3.85 8.11
N LEU A 10 -0.97 2.62 7.79
CA LEU A 10 -0.97 1.50 8.75
C LEU A 10 0.31 0.67 8.58
N VAL A 11 1.13 0.60 9.63
CA VAL A 11 2.41 -0.15 9.63
C VAL A 11 2.35 -1.33 10.60
N GLY A 12 3.09 -2.41 10.29
CA GLY A 12 3.17 -3.62 11.11
C GLY A 12 3.47 -4.87 10.28
N PRO A 13 3.76 -6.02 10.94
CA PRO A 13 4.15 -7.25 10.25
C PRO A 13 3.01 -7.84 9.40
N MET A 14 3.33 -8.77 8.51
CA MET A 14 2.34 -9.55 7.75
C MET A 14 1.41 -10.30 8.71
N GLY A 15 0.11 -10.35 8.40
CA GLY A 15 -0.89 -11.03 9.24
C GLY A 15 -1.34 -10.26 10.49
N SER A 16 -0.82 -9.06 10.76
CA SER A 16 -1.26 -8.24 11.92
C SER A 16 -2.65 -7.61 11.77
N GLY A 17 -3.35 -7.84 10.65
CA GLY A 17 -4.71 -7.34 10.41
C GLY A 17 -4.80 -5.95 9.77
N LYS A 18 -3.70 -5.41 9.23
CA LYS A 18 -3.66 -4.07 8.58
C LYS A 18 -4.76 -3.89 7.53
N THR A 19 -4.91 -4.86 6.62
CA THR A 19 -5.92 -4.80 5.55
C THR A 19 -7.34 -4.79 6.13
N THR A 20 -7.60 -5.59 7.17
CA THR A 20 -8.91 -5.67 7.82
C THR A 20 -9.27 -4.35 8.52
N VAL A 21 -8.34 -3.80 9.31
CA VAL A 21 -8.53 -2.54 10.03
C VAL A 21 -8.61 -1.37 9.06
N GLY A 22 -7.72 -1.33 8.06
CA GLY A 22 -7.65 -0.26 7.06
C GLY A 22 -8.91 -0.13 6.23
N ARG A 23 -9.47 -1.24 5.73
CA ARG A 23 -10.76 -1.20 5.00
C ARG A 23 -11.90 -0.67 5.86
N ARG A 24 -11.97 -1.08 7.12
CA ARG A 24 -13.00 -0.57 8.06
C ARG A 24 -12.80 0.92 8.32
N LEU A 25 -11.57 1.35 8.59
CA LEU A 25 -11.23 2.74 8.86
C LEU A 25 -11.55 3.63 7.65
N ALA A 26 -11.17 3.22 6.45
CA ALA A 26 -11.46 3.94 5.21
C ALA A 26 -12.97 4.07 4.98
N HIS A 27 -13.74 3.02 5.22
CA HIS A 27 -15.21 3.06 5.15
C HIS A 27 -15.82 4.05 6.16
N GLU A 28 -15.40 4.02 7.44
CA GLU A 28 -15.90 4.94 8.48
C GLU A 28 -15.52 6.40 8.20
N LEU A 29 -14.37 6.64 7.58
CA LEU A 29 -13.89 7.98 7.24
C LEU A 29 -14.32 8.44 5.84
N ASN A 30 -15.04 7.60 5.09
CA ASN A 30 -15.40 7.83 3.68
C ASN A 30 -14.18 8.24 2.83
N GLN A 31 -13.08 7.49 2.99
CA GLN A 31 -11.84 7.62 2.23
C GLN A 31 -11.57 6.36 1.42
N ASP A 32 -10.72 6.48 0.40
CA ASP A 32 -10.22 5.33 -0.34
C ASP A 32 -9.25 4.50 0.49
N PHE A 33 -9.18 3.20 0.21
CA PHE A 33 -8.24 2.27 0.82
C PHE A 33 -7.29 1.71 -0.23
N PHE A 34 -5.99 1.80 0.03
CA PHE A 34 -4.94 1.24 -0.81
C PHE A 34 -4.13 0.21 0.00
N ASP A 35 -3.81 -0.92 -0.64
CA ASP A 35 -2.90 -1.94 -0.12
C ASP A 35 -1.66 -1.95 -1.02
N THR A 36 -0.49 -1.65 -0.48
CA THR A 36 0.74 -1.48 -1.27
C THR A 36 1.11 -2.74 -2.03
N ASP A 37 0.88 -3.92 -1.45
CA ASP A 37 1.19 -5.21 -2.07
C ASP A 37 0.29 -5.45 -3.28
N HIS A 38 -1.00 -5.13 -3.17
CA HIS A 38 -1.93 -5.19 -4.29
C HIS A 38 -1.58 -4.18 -5.39
N GLU A 39 -1.24 -2.94 -5.02
CA GLU A 39 -0.84 -1.90 -5.98
C GLU A 39 0.42 -2.27 -6.76
N ILE A 40 1.37 -2.98 -6.12
CA ILE A 40 2.54 -3.53 -6.82
C ILE A 40 2.09 -4.56 -7.86
N ILE A 41 1.25 -5.52 -7.48
CA ILE A 41 0.77 -6.57 -8.39
C ILE A 41 -0.02 -5.96 -9.55
N ASP A 42 -0.93 -5.03 -9.28
CA ASP A 42 -1.79 -4.40 -10.28
C ASP A 42 -0.98 -3.57 -11.29
N LYS A 43 0.08 -2.87 -10.85
CA LYS A 43 0.93 -2.07 -11.75
C LYS A 43 1.98 -2.89 -12.50
N THR A 44 2.43 -4.02 -11.94
CA THR A 44 3.50 -4.83 -12.55
C THR A 44 2.96 -6.01 -13.36
N GLY A 45 1.74 -6.47 -13.07
CA GLY A 45 1.14 -7.66 -13.68
C GLY A 45 1.78 -8.98 -13.26
N VAL A 46 2.65 -8.96 -12.23
CA VAL A 46 3.35 -10.16 -11.73
C VAL A 46 3.16 -10.30 -10.21
N THR A 47 3.30 -11.52 -9.70
CA THR A 47 3.18 -11.80 -8.27
C THR A 47 4.39 -11.28 -7.49
N ILE A 48 4.20 -11.02 -6.19
CA ILE A 48 5.31 -10.66 -5.29
C ILE A 48 6.39 -11.75 -5.28
N ASP A 49 5.99 -13.03 -5.21
CA ASP A 49 6.92 -14.16 -5.27
C ASP A 49 7.81 -14.09 -6.53
N HIS A 50 7.23 -13.78 -7.69
CA HIS A 50 7.99 -13.64 -8.93
C HIS A 50 8.97 -12.46 -8.89
N ILE A 51 8.59 -11.35 -8.26
CA ILE A 51 9.49 -10.20 -8.05
C ILE A 51 10.67 -10.62 -7.18
N PHE A 52 10.43 -11.34 -6.09
CA PHE A 52 11.51 -11.85 -5.24
C PHE A 52 12.40 -12.85 -5.97
N ASP A 53 11.85 -13.74 -6.79
CA ASP A 53 12.62 -14.72 -7.56
C ASP A 53 13.58 -14.08 -8.57
N ILE A 54 13.17 -12.96 -9.19
CA ILE A 54 13.92 -12.31 -10.27
C ILE A 54 14.80 -11.17 -9.76
N GLU A 55 14.28 -10.35 -8.85
CA GLU A 55 14.88 -9.08 -8.42
C GLU A 55 15.34 -9.11 -6.95
N GLY A 56 14.99 -10.16 -6.22
CA GLY A 56 15.28 -10.28 -4.79
C GLY A 56 14.50 -9.27 -3.94
N GLU A 57 14.88 -9.22 -2.65
CA GLU A 57 14.28 -8.26 -1.71
C GLU A 57 14.55 -6.81 -2.11
N GLU A 58 15.74 -6.50 -2.64
CA GLU A 58 16.11 -5.14 -3.04
C GLU A 58 15.15 -4.57 -4.09
N GLY A 59 14.90 -5.30 -5.19
CA GLY A 59 13.94 -4.85 -6.22
C GLY A 59 12.51 -4.75 -5.70
N PHE A 60 12.09 -5.66 -4.81
CA PHE A 60 10.80 -5.53 -4.14
C PHE A 60 10.71 -4.23 -3.31
N ARG A 61 11.73 -3.89 -2.53
CA ARG A 61 11.76 -2.68 -1.69
C ARG A 61 11.78 -1.40 -2.50
N GLU A 62 12.48 -1.38 -3.63
CA GLU A 62 12.44 -0.24 -4.56
C GLU A 62 11.03 -0.01 -5.11
N ARG A 63 10.34 -1.09 -5.51
CA ARG A 63 8.96 -1.02 -6.00
C ARG A 63 7.99 -0.57 -4.92
N GLU A 64 8.11 -1.13 -3.71
CA GLU A 64 7.32 -0.75 -2.55
C GLU A 64 7.46 0.75 -2.24
N SER A 65 8.69 1.26 -2.22
CA SER A 65 8.99 2.67 -1.99
C SER A 65 8.36 3.56 -3.06
N LYS A 66 8.49 3.18 -4.33
CA LYS A 66 7.90 3.93 -5.45
C LYS A 66 6.37 3.96 -5.41
N ILE A 67 5.72 2.87 -5.02
CA ILE A 67 4.27 2.83 -4.84
C ILE A 67 3.85 3.74 -3.70
N LEU A 68 4.53 3.66 -2.54
CA LEU A 68 4.26 4.52 -1.39
C LEU A 68 4.39 6.01 -1.74
N GLU A 69 5.44 6.40 -2.46
CA GLU A 69 5.62 7.78 -2.92
C GLU A 69 4.45 8.25 -3.78
N ASN A 70 4.02 7.42 -4.75
CA ASN A 70 2.89 7.75 -5.61
C ASN A 70 1.59 7.91 -4.81
N LEU A 71 1.29 6.98 -3.90
CA LEU A 71 0.09 7.05 -3.06
C LEU A 71 0.11 8.26 -2.12
N CYS A 72 1.28 8.62 -1.58
CA CYS A 72 1.42 9.81 -0.74
C CYS A 72 1.12 11.13 -1.47
N GLN A 73 1.25 11.15 -2.80
CA GLN A 73 0.99 12.32 -3.63
C GLN A 73 -0.46 12.39 -4.13
N MET A 74 -1.24 11.32 -3.97
CA MET A 74 -2.67 11.31 -4.27
C MET A 74 -3.39 11.99 -3.10
N SER A 75 -3.81 13.25 -3.30
CA SER A 75 -4.50 14.10 -2.31
C SER A 75 -5.95 14.35 -2.69
#